data_AF-A0A2Z2N0V1-F1
#
_entry.id   AF-A0A2Z2N0V1-F1
#
_cell.length_a   1.000
_cell.length_b   1.000
_cell.length_c   1.000
_cell.angle_alpha   90.00
_cell.angle_beta   90.00
_cell.angle_gamma   90.00
#
_symmetry.space_group_name_H-M   'P 1'
#
loop_
_entity.id
_entity.type
_entity.pdbx_description
1 polymer ?
#
loop_
_entity_poly.entity_id
_entity_poly.type
_entity_poly.pdbx_seq_one_letter_code
_entity_poly.pdbx_strand_id
1 'polypeptide(L)'
;MLLLLLLMAQIPWACSASNGTVVVETNPNLELFGVLYILAFNGSDPFIVAPPEYVKDVLTYFGPYKSHEAVKFVQTLVDKSLPQY
;
A
#
# COMPACT_ATOMS: atom_id res chain seq x y z
N MET A 1 -6.46 47.78 -28.37
CA MET A 1 -5.92 46.41 -28.43
C MET A 1 -5.19 45.99 -27.15
N LEU A 2 -4.22 46.78 -26.64
CA LEU A 2 -3.43 46.42 -25.45
C LEU A 2 -4.25 46.19 -24.18
N LEU A 3 -5.27 47.04 -23.95
CA LEU A 3 -6.15 46.96 -22.78
C LEU A 3 -6.99 45.67 -22.76
N LEU A 4 -7.40 45.20 -23.95
CA LEU A 4 -8.19 43.97 -24.11
C LEU A 4 -7.34 42.72 -23.82
N LEU A 5 -6.05 42.75 -24.20
CA LEU A 5 -5.09 41.68 -23.92
C LEU A 5 -4.78 41.57 -22.42
N LEU A 6 -4.64 42.71 -21.73
CA LEU A 6 -4.44 42.75 -20.28
C LEU A 6 -5.65 42.22 -19.50
N LEU A 7 -6.87 42.45 -20.01
CA LEU A 7 -8.09 41.93 -19.40
C LEU A 7 -8.21 40.40 -19.51
N MET A 8 -7.78 39.83 -20.65
CA MET A 8 -7.78 38.38 -20.88
C MET A 8 -6.69 37.65 -20.07
N ALA A 9 -5.59 38.33 -19.74
CA ALA A 9 -4.50 37.76 -18.95
C ALA A 9 -4.83 37.61 -17.45
N GLN A 10 -5.91 38.22 -16.98
CA GLN A 10 -6.39 38.14 -15.60
C GLN A 10 -7.35 36.97 -15.37
N ILE A 11 -7.76 36.26 -16.44
CA ILE A 11 -8.61 35.08 -16.33
C ILE A 11 -7.74 33.97 -15.75
N PRO A 12 -7.98 33.51 -14.50
CA PRO A 12 -7.31 32.33 -14.02
C PRO A 12 -7.70 31.23 -15.00
N TRP A 13 -6.72 30.61 -15.66
CA TRP A 13 -6.97 29.35 -16.33
C TRP A 13 -7.42 28.39 -15.23
N ALA A 14 -8.73 28.29 -15.05
CA ALA A 14 -9.35 27.28 -14.25
C ALA A 14 -9.14 25.97 -15.02
N CYS A 15 -7.94 25.40 -14.89
CA CYS A 15 -7.77 23.97 -14.96
C CYS A 15 -8.65 23.43 -13.85
N SER A 16 -9.92 23.18 -14.16
CA SER A 16 -10.73 22.30 -13.36
C SER A 16 -10.00 20.96 -13.41
N ALA A 17 -9.18 20.71 -12.40
CA ALA A 17 -8.74 19.36 -12.11
C ALA A 17 -10.04 18.61 -11.92
N SER A 18 -10.44 17.82 -12.93
CA SER A 18 -11.52 16.88 -12.74
C SER A 18 -11.11 16.07 -11.53
N ASN A 19 -11.88 16.12 -10.45
CA ASN A 19 -11.74 15.21 -9.32
C ASN A 19 -12.12 13.82 -9.84
N GLY A 20 -11.26 13.26 -10.68
CA GLY A 20 -11.43 11.94 -11.25
C GLY A 20 -11.33 10.97 -10.10
N THR A 21 -12.39 10.18 -9.91
CA THR A 21 -12.38 9.10 -8.94
C THR A 21 -11.36 8.07 -9.41
N VAL A 22 -10.20 8.03 -8.77
CA VAL A 22 -9.21 6.98 -8.98
C VAL A 22 -9.65 5.78 -8.14
N VAL A 23 -10.10 4.72 -8.80
CA VAL A 23 -10.39 3.45 -8.15
C VAL A 23 -9.09 2.64 -8.16
N VAL A 24 -8.60 2.30 -6.97
CA VAL A 24 -7.46 1.39 -6.81
C VAL A 24 -8.00 0.05 -6.36
N GLU A 25 -7.78 -0.98 -7.17
CA GLU A 25 -8.14 -2.35 -6.84
C GLU A 25 -6.89 -3.15 -6.50
N THR A 26 -6.94 -3.90 -5.41
CA THR A 26 -5.89 -4.83 -5.01
C THR A 26 -6.36 -6.25 -5.28
N ASN A 27 -5.50 -7.06 -5.90
CA ASN A 27 -5.79 -8.48 -6.08
C ASN A 27 -5.94 -9.15 -4.69
N PRO A 28 -7.08 -9.79 -4.38
CA PRO A 28 -7.32 -10.37 -3.05
C PRO A 28 -6.27 -11.41 -2.62
N ASN A 29 -5.70 -12.16 -3.57
CA ASN A 29 -4.65 -13.14 -3.26
C ASN A 29 -3.33 -12.46 -2.88
N LEU A 30 -3.01 -11.32 -3.50
CA LEU A 30 -1.83 -10.53 -3.14
C LEU A 30 -2.02 -9.87 -1.77
N GLU A 31 -3.22 -9.34 -1.50
CA GLU A 31 -3.56 -8.78 -0.18
C GLU A 31 -3.46 -9.84 0.92
N LEU A 32 -4.02 -11.03 0.70
CA LEU A 32 -3.93 -12.14 1.63
C LEU A 32 -2.48 -12.53 1.91
N PHE A 33 -1.64 -12.62 0.86
CA PHE A 33 -0.22 -12.91 1.03
C PHE A 33 0.49 -11.81 1.85
N GLY A 34 0.21 -10.54 1.57
CA GLY A 34 0.76 -9.41 2.34
C GLY A 34 0.41 -9.48 3.82
N VAL A 35 -0.86 -9.76 4.15
CA VAL A 35 -1.32 -9.98 5.53
C VAL A 35 -0.55 -11.13 6.18
N LEU A 36 -0.43 -12.28 5.51
CA LEU A 36 0.29 -13.44 6.04
C LEU A 36 1.78 -13.14 6.27
N TYR A 37 2.42 -12.40 5.36
CA TYR A 37 3.82 -12.01 5.48
C TYR A 37 4.05 -11.04 6.66
N ILE A 38 3.18 -10.04 6.83
CA ILE A 38 3.22 -9.12 7.97
C ILE A 38 3.07 -9.88 9.29
N LEU A 39 2.15 -10.85 9.36
CA LEU A 39 1.99 -11.69 10.55
C LEU A 39 3.21 -12.59 10.80
N ALA A 40 3.77 -13.17 9.75
CA ALA A 40 4.92 -14.07 9.80
C ALA A 40 6.16 -13.40 10.42
N PHE A 41 6.37 -12.13 10.11
CA PHE A 41 7.52 -11.35 10.59
C PHE A 41 7.15 -10.22 11.55
N ASN A 42 5.93 -10.23 12.07
CA ASN A 42 5.44 -9.26 13.04
C ASN A 42 5.67 -7.79 12.62
N GLY A 43 5.54 -7.48 11.33
CA GLY A 43 5.72 -6.13 10.80
C GLY A 43 7.15 -5.58 10.82
N SER A 44 8.16 -6.37 11.19
CA SER A 44 9.54 -5.88 11.37
C SER A 44 10.51 -6.24 10.24
N ASP A 45 10.09 -7.02 9.25
CA ASP A 45 10.97 -7.37 8.14
C ASP A 45 11.14 -6.18 7.16
N PRO A 46 12.38 -5.86 6.72
CA PRO A 46 12.63 -4.75 5.81
C PRO A 46 11.91 -4.83 4.45
N PHE A 47 11.48 -6.02 4.02
CA PHE A 47 10.71 -6.19 2.79
C PHE A 47 9.23 -5.81 2.93
N ILE A 48 8.78 -5.43 4.14
CA ILE A 48 7.43 -4.92 4.37
C ILE A 48 7.39 -3.44 3.96
N VAL A 49 7.01 -3.18 2.71
CA VAL A 49 6.90 -1.83 2.13
C VAL A 49 5.45 -1.35 2.17
N ALA A 50 4.85 -1.30 3.37
CA ALA A 50 3.47 -0.87 3.57
C ALA A 50 3.39 0.32 4.55
N PRO A 51 2.36 1.18 4.45
CA PRO A 51 2.18 2.27 5.41
C PRO A 51 2.13 1.76 6.86
N PRO A 52 2.77 2.45 7.82
CA PRO A 52 2.81 2.00 9.22
C PRO A 52 1.43 1.75 9.83
N GLU A 53 0.44 2.58 9.50
CA GLU A 53 -0.93 2.42 9.98
C GLU A 53 -1.58 1.15 9.43
N TYR A 54 -1.33 0.80 8.16
CA TYR A 54 -1.83 -0.45 7.59
C TYR A 54 -1.20 -1.67 8.29
N VAL A 55 0.12 -1.64 8.53
CA VAL A 55 0.80 -2.71 9.28
C VAL A 55 0.19 -2.89 10.67
N LYS A 56 -0.07 -1.78 11.36
CA LYS A 56 -0.72 -1.78 12.67
C LYS A 56 -2.13 -2.36 12.61
N ASP A 57 -2.93 -1.99 11.61
CA ASP A 57 -4.29 -2.50 11.42
C ASP A 57 -4.28 -4.01 11.19
N VAL A 58 -3.37 -4.51 10.33
CA VAL A 58 -3.17 -5.94 10.08
C VAL A 58 -2.81 -6.68 11.37
N LEU A 59 -1.84 -6.17 12.13
CA LEU A 59 -1.42 -6.81 13.38
C LEU A 59 -2.50 -6.76 14.47
N THR A 60 -3.34 -5.72 14.46
CA THR A 60 -4.46 -5.56 15.39
C THR A 60 -5.58 -6.55 15.06
N TYR A 61 -6.00 -6.62 13.80
CA TYR A 61 -7.14 -7.43 13.39
C TYR A 61 -6.79 -8.91 13.26
N PHE A 62 -5.66 -9.22 12.63
CA PHE A 62 -5.26 -10.61 12.35
C PHE A 62 -4.24 -11.17 13.36
N GLY A 63 -3.81 -10.38 14.33
CA GLY A 63 -2.88 -10.79 15.38
C GLY A 63 -3.22 -12.13 16.07
N PRO A 64 -4.50 -12.44 16.37
CA PRO A 64 -4.87 -13.74 16.93
C PRO A 64 -4.52 -14.96 16.07
N TYR A 65 -4.29 -14.78 14.76
CA TYR A 65 -3.99 -15.86 13.80
C TYR A 65 -2.49 -16.03 13.52
N LYS A 66 -1.58 -15.38 14.27
CA LYS A 66 -0.13 -15.51 14.06
C LYS A 66 0.40 -16.95 14.12
N SER A 67 -0.30 -17.85 14.80
CA SER A 67 0.07 -19.27 14.92
C SER A 67 -0.60 -20.17 13.86
N HIS A 68 -1.41 -19.60 12.96
CA HIS A 68 -2.11 -20.33 11.90
C HIS A 68 -1.14 -20.97 10.91
N GLU A 69 -1.51 -22.12 10.34
CA GLU A 69 -0.64 -22.90 9.45
C GLU A 69 -0.18 -22.12 8.22
N ALA A 70 -1.06 -21.29 7.65
CA ALA A 70 -0.71 -20.41 6.53
C ALA A 70 0.43 -19.42 6.86
N VAL A 71 0.45 -18.87 8.08
CA VAL A 71 1.53 -17.96 8.53
C VAL A 71 2.84 -18.73 8.68
N LYS A 72 2.78 -19.93 9.30
CA LYS A 72 3.95 -20.82 9.43
C LYS A 72 4.51 -21.23 8.07
N PHE A 73 3.65 -21.51 7.11
CA PHE A 73 4.06 -21.84 5.74
C PHE A 73 4.86 -20.69 5.11
N VAL A 74 4.40 -19.44 5.24
CA VAL A 74 5.16 -18.27 4.76
C VAL A 74 6.52 -18.15 5.45
N GLN A 75 6.59 -18.39 6.77
CA GLN A 75 7.87 -18.40 7.49
C GLN A 75 8.85 -19.44 6.93
N THR A 76 8.36 -20.63 6.54
CA THR A 76 9.20 -21.68 5.95
C THR A 76 9.66 -21.37 4.52
N LEU A 77 8.84 -20.68 3.72
CA LEU A 77 9.21 -20.29 2.36
C LEU A 77 10.32 -19.23 2.34
N VAL A 78 10.32 -18.36 3.33
CA VAL A 78 11.21 -17.20 3.44
C VAL A 78 12.36 -17.49 4.42
N ASP A 79 12.64 -18.78 4.68
CA ASP A 79 13.73 -19.18 5.56
C ASP A 79 15.03 -18.47 5.14
N LYS A 80 15.51 -17.59 6.02
CA LYS A 80 16.69 -16.74 5.79
C LYS A 80 17.98 -17.55 5.68
N SER A 81 17.92 -18.86 5.92
CA SER A 81 19.00 -19.81 5.69
C SER A 81 19.21 -20.16 4.21
N LEU A 82 18.22 -19.90 3.35
CA LEU A 82 18.31 -20.17 1.92
C LEU A 82 19.03 -19.02 1.21
N PRO A 83 19.99 -19.32 0.30
CA PRO A 83 20.69 -18.29 -0.44
C PRO A 83 19.70 -17.48 -1.28
N GLN A 84 19.69 -16.17 -1.05
CA GLN A 84 18.96 -15.23 -1.89
C GLN A 84 19.83 -14.97 -3.12
N TYR A 85 19.41 -15.53 -4.26
CA TYR A 85 20.07 -15.40 -5.55
C TYR A 85 19.88 -14.01 -6.15
#